data_AF-A0A6V7IQU8-F1
#
_entry.id   AF-A0A6V7IQU8-F1
#
_cell.length_a   1.000
_cell.length_b   1.000
_cell.length_c   1.000
_cell.angle_alpha   90.00
_cell.angle_beta   90.00
_cell.angle_gamma   90.00
#
_symmetry.space_group_name_H-M   'P 1'
#
loop_
_entity.id
_entity.type
_entity.pdbx_description
1 polymer ?
#
loop_
_entity_poly.entity_id
_entity_poly.type
_entity_poly.pdbx_seq_one_letter_code
_entity_poly.pdbx_strand_id
1 'polypeptide(L)' 'GILINIECKAWAKNIKYHRNDKLGSVHFELLID' A
#
# COMPACT_ATOMS: atom_id res chain seq x y z
N GLY A 1 -21.51 -3.91 -3.63
CA GLY A 1 -20.65 -3.12 -4.53
C GLY A 1 -20.01 -1.91 -3.86
N ILE A 2 -19.04 -2.13 -2.96
CA ILE A 2 -18.23 -1.10 -2.29
C ILE A 2 -16.77 -1.25 -2.73
N LEU A 3 -16.12 -0.12 -3.07
CA LEU A 3 -14.69 -0.08 -3.41
C LEU A 3 -13.87 0.40 -2.20
N ILE A 4 -12.90 -0.40 -1.77
CA ILE A 4 -12.00 -0.09 -0.65
C ILE A 4 -10.58 0.09 -1.18
N ASN A 5 -9.98 1.23 -0.86
CA ASN A 5 -8.59 1.55 -1.17
C ASN A 5 -7.70 1.26 0.03
N ILE A 6 -6.71 0.38 -0.15
CA ILE A 6 -5.81 -0.04 0.93
C ILE A 6 -4.36 0.29 0.54
N GLU A 7 -3.62 0.95 1.44
CA GLU A 7 -2.17 1.12 1.33
C GLU A 7 -1.51 0.48 2.57
N CYS A 8 -0.63 -0.50 2.35
CA CYS A 8 0.15 -1.13 3.41
C CYS A 8 1.61 -0.70 3.32
N LYS A 9 2.23 -0.34 4.45
CA LYS A 9 3.63 0.08 4.53
C LYS A 9 4.43 -0.89 5.39
N ALA A 10 5.60 -1.31 4.93
CA ALA A 10 6.48 -2.21 5.67
C ALA A 10 7.30 -1.43 6.71
N TRP A 11 7.15 -1.69 8.01
CA TRP A 11 7.85 -0.95 9.07
C TRP A 11 9.17 -1.58 9.49
N ALA A 12 10.30 -0.98 9.12
CA ALA A 12 11.62 -1.34 9.64
C ALA A 12 12.63 -0.19 9.48
N LYS A 13 13.65 -0.13 10.35
CA LYS A 13 14.64 0.96 10.39
C LYS A 13 15.45 1.12 9.08
N ASN A 14 15.56 0.06 8.28
CA ASN A 14 16.32 0.03 7.03
C ASN A 14 15.44 0.14 5.77
N ILE A 15 14.12 0.28 5.91
CA ILE A 15 13.22 0.42 4.77
C ILE A 15 13.09 1.90 4.43
N LYS A 16 13.51 2.27 3.22
CA LYS A 16 13.27 3.61 2.66
C LYS A 16 11.90 3.62 2.00
N TYR A 17 11.04 4.54 2.41
CA TYR A 17 9.73 4.74 1.78
C TYR A 17 9.85 5.75 0.65
N HIS A 18 9.67 5.30 -0.59
CA HIS A 18 9.61 6.18 -1.75
C HIS A 18 8.27 5.98 -2.47
N ARG A 19 7.40 6.99 -2.41
CA ARG A 19 6.05 6.95 -3.01
C ARG A 19 6.06 6.78 -4.53
N ASN A 20 7.04 7.37 -5.22
CA ASN A 20 7.16 7.25 -6.67
C ASN A 20 7.60 5.84 -7.10
N ASP A 21 8.49 5.21 -6.33
CA ASP A 21 9.07 3.91 -6.68
C ASP A 21 8.29 2.73 -6.07
N LYS A 22 7.16 3.00 -5.39
CA LYS A 22 6.38 2.02 -4.60
C LYS A 22 7.25 1.22 -3.63
N LEU A 23 8.34 1.81 -3.15
CA LEU A 23 9.34 1.13 -2.35
C LEU A 23 8.92 1.17 -0.88
N GLY A 24 8.78 -0.02 -0.27
CA GLY A 24 8.33 -0.15 1.12
C GLY A 24 6.83 0.02 1.34
N SER A 25 6.01 0.09 0.28
CA SER A 25 4.55 0.07 0.38
C SER A 25 3.89 -0.68 -0.78
N VAL A 26 2.71 -1.25 -0.52
CA VAL A 26 1.85 -1.86 -1.54
C VAL A 26 0.48 -1.22 -1.49
N HIS A 27 -0.13 -1.05 -2.65
CA HIS A 27 -1.48 -0.55 -2.80
C HIS A 27 -2.30 -1.55 -3.59
N PHE A 28 -3.51 -1.83 -3.12
CA PHE A 28 -4.47 -2.67 -3.81
C PHE A 28 -5.90 -2.22 -3.48
N GLU A 29 -6.80 -2.58 -4.37
CA GLU A 29 -8.22 -2.24 -4.30
C GLU A 29 -9.04 -3.51 -4.05
N LEU A 30 -10.06 -3.41 -3.21
CA LEU A 30 -11.02 -4.48 -2.96
C LEU A 30 -12.42 -4.03 -3.39
N LEU A 31 -13.06 -4.81 -4.25
CA LEU A 31 -14.46 -4.69 -4.59
C LEU A 31 -15.25 -5.73 -3.80
N ILE A 32 -16.12 -5.28 -2.90
CA ILE A 32 -17.01 -6.15 -2.13
C ILE A 32 -18.42 -6.02 -2.68
N ASP A 33 -19.05 -7.14 -3.03
CA ASP A 33 -20.45 -7.18 -3.47
C ASP A 33 -21.43 -7.09 -2.29
#